data_AF-A0A1B6HTI0-F1
#
_entry.id   AF-A0A1B6HTI0-F1
#
_cell.length_a   1.000
_cell.length_b   1.000
_cell.length_c   1.000
_cell.angle_alpha   90.00
_cell.angle_beta   90.00
_cell.angle_gamma   90.00
#
_symmetry.space_group_name_H-M   'P 1'
#
loop_
_entity.id
_entity.type
_entity.pdbx_description
1 polymer ?
#
loop_
_entity_poly.entity_id
_entity_poly.type
_entity_poly.pdbx_seq_one_letter_code
_entity_poly.pdbx_strand_id
1 'polypeptide(L)'
;MLRDNKSFLSSITAKSGNSSVREQPAKDEYHIMEIEKEINNCEQTCRTMCADLEHSPLTSRYVAEINRIWDLLNKSHNNSKKLVDIIKDQILTIANTNVKLTVASEASKGEQKNIDKLTQEVQRALRMVDTAHTREQVAQETIENLRQQINRLHSELEAKSRHTDQEGDFSAMAKTKEAQAKERERMVNEILSLRERLSAALSYQEELERKNSSADLRISELQQELENQINEMSKESRFKERFEDEVHRARKELGAKENQIAILNEQTLELQVKVMQFQNTVKEMKAVSDKQVQTIENLNQRLIKAQDEYQREVGVV
;
A
#
# COMPACT_ATOMS: atom_id res chain seq x y z
N MET A 1 13.04 -26.33 16.70
CA MET A 1 12.37 -25.09 17.12
C MET A 1 11.85 -24.28 15.92
N LEU A 2 11.07 -24.91 15.02
CA LEU A 2 10.55 -24.27 13.79
C LEU A 2 9.07 -24.63 13.50
N ARG A 3 8.36 -25.23 14.47
CA ARG A 3 6.96 -25.66 14.29
C ARG A 3 5.92 -24.73 14.91
N ASP A 4 6.30 -23.83 15.80
CA ASP A 4 5.31 -23.03 16.55
C ASP A 4 4.95 -21.69 15.89
N ASN A 5 5.72 -21.22 14.90
CA ASN A 5 5.43 -19.99 14.15
C ASN A 5 4.34 -20.12 13.07
N LYS A 6 3.81 -21.34 12.83
CA LYS A 6 2.70 -21.53 11.88
C LYS A 6 1.34 -21.13 12.46
N SER A 7 1.16 -21.16 13.78
CA SER A 7 -0.13 -20.86 14.41
C SER A 7 -0.46 -19.36 14.44
N PHE A 8 0.56 -18.50 14.49
CA PHE A 8 0.39 -17.04 14.53
C PHE A 8 0.15 -16.43 13.13
N LEU A 9 0.67 -17.06 12.08
CA LEU A 9 0.50 -16.58 10.69
C LEU A 9 -0.79 -17.11 10.04
N SER A 10 -1.35 -18.23 10.52
CA SER A 10 -2.62 -18.77 10.00
C SER A 10 -3.85 -17.96 10.47
N SER A 11 -3.76 -17.25 11.59
CA SER A 11 -4.86 -16.41 12.11
C SER A 11 -4.99 -15.07 11.37
N ILE A 12 -3.94 -14.60 10.69
CA ILE A 12 -3.92 -13.29 10.01
C ILE A 12 -4.37 -13.40 8.55
N THR A 13 -4.19 -14.56 7.91
CA THR A 13 -4.59 -14.77 6.50
C THR A 13 -6.05 -15.19 6.31
N ALA A 14 -6.76 -15.58 7.38
CA ALA A 14 -8.14 -16.09 7.29
C ALA A 14 -9.24 -15.02 7.35
N LYS A 15 -8.91 -13.73 7.47
CA LYS A 15 -9.90 -12.63 7.63
C LYS A 15 -9.98 -11.66 6.44
N SER A 16 -9.78 -12.13 5.21
CA SER A 16 -10.23 -11.38 4.01
C SER A 16 -11.68 -11.71 3.61
N GLY A 17 -12.48 -12.22 4.54
CA GLY A 17 -13.89 -12.55 4.35
C GLY A 17 -14.77 -11.67 5.23
N ASN A 18 -15.42 -10.72 4.59
CA ASN A 18 -16.52 -9.88 5.07
C ASN A 18 -17.29 -10.47 6.28
N SER A 19 -17.10 -9.93 7.49
CA SER A 19 -18.08 -9.99 8.59
C SER A 19 -17.67 -9.10 9.76
N SER A 20 -18.63 -8.32 10.23
CA SER A 20 -18.63 -7.60 11.51
C SER A 20 -18.22 -8.55 12.65
N VAL A 21 -17.02 -8.36 13.22
CA VAL A 21 -16.60 -9.06 14.44
C VAL A 21 -15.91 -8.05 15.34
N ARG A 22 -16.64 -7.66 16.39
CA ARG A 22 -16.18 -6.94 17.58
C ARG A 22 -14.80 -7.46 18.00
N GLU A 23 -13.77 -6.65 17.82
CA GLU A 23 -12.39 -6.99 18.22
C GLU A 23 -12.31 -7.11 19.74
N GLN A 24 -12.17 -8.33 20.23
CA GLN A 24 -11.64 -8.55 21.57
C GLN A 24 -10.12 -8.33 21.52
N PRO A 25 -9.54 -7.59 22.48
CA PRO A 25 -8.10 -7.32 22.50
C PRO A 25 -7.34 -8.65 22.58
N ALA A 26 -6.23 -8.75 21.83
CA ALA A 26 -5.42 -9.95 21.76
C ALA A 26 -4.91 -10.36 23.17
N LYS A 27 -4.68 -11.64 23.44
CA LYS A 27 -4.21 -12.14 24.76
C LYS A 27 -3.01 -11.38 25.31
N ASP A 28 -2.12 -10.92 24.42
CA ASP A 28 -0.93 -10.15 24.77
C ASP A 28 -1.28 -8.75 25.30
N GLU A 29 -2.38 -8.16 24.83
CA GLU A 29 -2.89 -6.86 25.25
C GLU A 29 -3.55 -6.93 26.63
N TYR A 30 -4.15 -8.08 26.96
CA TYR A 30 -4.65 -8.37 28.32
C TYR A 30 -3.49 -8.52 29.32
N HIS A 31 -2.42 -9.24 28.95
CA HIS A 31 -1.23 -9.36 29.79
C HIS A 31 -0.53 -8.02 30.03
N ILE A 32 -0.50 -7.13 29.04
CA ILE A 32 0.04 -5.77 29.21
C ILE A 32 -0.79 -4.98 30.23
N MET A 33 -2.12 -5.01 30.13
CA MET A 33 -3.01 -4.36 31.11
C MET A 33 -2.87 -4.91 32.53
N GLU A 34 -2.64 -6.22 32.66
CA GLU A 34 -2.44 -6.88 33.95
C GLU A 34 -1.12 -6.45 34.60
N ILE A 35 -0.03 -6.37 33.82
CA ILE A 35 1.26 -5.85 34.27
C ILE A 35 1.16 -4.37 34.68
N GLU A 36 0.43 -3.55 33.91
CA GLU A 36 0.19 -2.14 34.27
C GLU A 36 -0.55 -2.01 35.61
N LYS A 37 -1.54 -2.88 35.85
CA LYS A 37 -2.27 -2.92 37.12
C LYS A 37 -1.38 -3.34 38.28
N GLU A 38 -0.51 -4.33 38.08
CA GLU A 38 0.44 -4.79 39.10
C GLU A 38 1.48 -3.72 39.46
N ILE A 39 2.01 -2.99 38.47
CA ILE A 39 2.97 -1.89 38.69
C ILE A 39 2.31 -0.76 39.49
N ASN A 40 1.08 -0.37 39.13
CA ASN A 40 0.34 0.66 39.89
C ASN A 40 0.09 0.24 41.35
N ASN A 41 -0.17 -1.04 41.60
CA ASN A 41 -0.34 -1.55 42.96
C ASN A 41 0.99 -1.58 43.74
N CYS A 42 2.07 -1.95 43.08
CA CYS A 42 3.42 -1.89 43.63
C CYS A 42 3.82 -0.45 43.98
N GLU A 43 3.46 0.54 43.16
CA GLU A 43 3.71 1.96 43.43
C GLU A 43 3.06 2.41 44.74
N GLN A 44 1.79 2.07 44.92
CA GLN A 44 1.03 2.41 46.11
C GLN A 44 1.62 1.75 47.35
N THR A 45 2.07 0.51 47.22
CA THR A 45 2.71 -0.25 48.30
C THR A 45 4.08 0.34 48.66
N CYS A 46 4.92 0.67 47.67
CA CYS A 46 6.21 1.34 47.87
C CYS A 46 6.06 2.70 48.54
N ARG A 47 5.08 3.51 48.14
CA ARG A 47 4.79 4.81 48.78
C ARG A 47 4.42 4.68 50.24
N THR A 48 3.54 3.73 50.56
CA THR A 48 3.09 3.49 51.94
C THR A 48 4.25 3.01 52.81
N MET A 49 5.04 2.06 52.30
CA MET A 49 6.24 1.56 53.00
C MET A 49 7.28 2.65 53.22
N CYS A 50 7.53 3.54 52.24
CA CYS A 50 8.44 4.66 52.41
C CYS A 50 7.96 5.62 53.51
N ALA A 51 6.66 5.96 53.56
CA ALA A 51 6.10 6.83 54.59
C ALA A 51 6.27 6.23 56.00
N ASP A 52 6.06 4.92 56.16
CA ASP A 52 6.23 4.23 57.45
C ASP A 52 7.71 4.21 57.90
N LEU A 53 8.64 4.03 56.96
CA LEU A 53 10.08 3.97 57.24
C LEU A 53 10.72 5.33 57.56
N GLU A 54 10.08 6.43 57.14
CA GLU A 54 10.52 7.81 57.44
C GLU A 54 10.37 8.18 58.92
N HIS A 55 9.47 7.52 59.66
CA HIS A 55 9.21 7.80 61.08
C HIS A 55 10.27 7.24 62.04
N SER A 56 11.23 6.43 61.56
CA SER A 56 12.30 5.85 62.38
C SER A 56 13.71 6.24 61.88
N PRO A 57 14.58 6.80 62.75
CA PRO A 57 15.94 7.23 62.38
C PRO A 57 16.84 6.13 61.84
N LEU A 58 16.61 4.87 62.25
CA LEU A 58 17.40 3.72 61.83
C LEU A 58 17.00 3.20 60.44
N THR A 59 15.76 3.48 60.02
CA THR A 59 15.17 2.95 58.78
C THR A 59 15.07 3.99 57.66
N SER A 60 15.06 5.29 58.00
CA SER A 60 14.96 6.39 57.04
C SER A 60 16.03 6.35 55.92
N ARG A 61 17.23 5.82 56.21
CA ARG A 61 18.29 5.63 55.20
C ARG A 61 17.92 4.70 54.04
N TYR A 62 16.97 3.78 54.23
CA TYR A 62 16.56 2.82 53.20
C TYR A 62 15.54 3.42 52.22
N VAL A 63 14.87 4.51 52.58
CA VAL A 63 13.88 5.20 51.73
C VAL A 63 14.52 5.67 50.42
N ALA A 64 15.75 6.19 50.50
CA ALA A 64 16.50 6.61 49.32
C ALA A 64 16.80 5.44 48.36
N GLU A 65 17.12 4.26 48.90
CA GLU A 65 17.43 3.07 48.10
C GLU A 65 16.15 2.47 47.49
N ILE A 66 15.04 2.45 48.24
CA ILE A 66 13.73 1.99 47.74
C ILE A 66 13.26 2.90 46.60
N ASN A 67 13.34 4.22 46.76
CA ASN A 67 12.98 5.17 45.70
C ASN A 67 13.89 5.02 44.47
N ARG A 68 15.20 4.78 44.67
CA ARG A 68 16.14 4.52 43.57
C ARG A 68 15.77 3.26 42.78
N ILE A 69 15.43 2.17 43.47
CA ILE A 69 15.01 0.91 42.84
C ILE A 69 13.68 1.11 42.10
N TRP A 70 12.73 1.83 42.69
CA TRP A 70 11.46 2.18 42.09
C TRP A 70 11.62 2.98 40.78
N ASP A 71 12.49 4.00 40.79
CA ASP A 71 12.81 4.78 39.60
C ASP A 71 13.42 3.93 38.47
N LEU A 72 14.29 2.98 38.82
CA LEU A 72 14.89 2.06 37.85
C LEU A 72 13.83 1.09 37.28
N LEU A 73 12.94 0.57 38.11
CA LEU A 73 11.83 -0.29 37.69
C LEU A 73 10.89 0.46 36.73
N ASN A 74 10.50 1.68 37.06
CA ASN A 74 9.64 2.51 36.22
C ASN A 74 10.32 2.86 34.88
N LYS A 75 11.61 3.20 34.90
CA LYS A 75 12.37 3.42 33.65
C LYS A 75 12.39 2.17 32.79
N SER A 76 12.64 1.00 33.37
CA SER A 76 12.63 -0.29 32.67
C SER A 76 11.26 -0.60 32.07
N HIS A 77 10.18 -0.42 32.84
CA HIS A 77 8.81 -0.65 32.38
C HIS A 77 8.42 0.30 31.24
N ASN A 78 8.71 1.60 31.37
CA ASN A 78 8.45 2.58 30.32
C ASN A 78 9.23 2.25 29.03
N ASN A 79 10.46 1.77 29.14
CA ASN A 79 11.22 1.31 27.98
C ASN A 79 10.61 0.06 27.36
N SER A 80 10.14 -0.89 28.17
CA SER A 80 9.43 -2.09 27.69
C SER A 80 8.16 -1.73 26.93
N LYS A 81 7.36 -0.77 27.43
CA LYS A 81 6.16 -0.27 26.75
C LYS A 81 6.48 0.32 25.37
N LYS A 82 7.50 1.19 25.29
CA LYS A 82 7.98 1.74 24.02
C LYS A 82 8.43 0.65 23.04
N LEU A 83 9.13 -0.37 23.52
CA LEU A 83 9.55 -1.49 22.68
C LEU A 83 8.36 -2.28 22.12
N VAL A 84 7.33 -2.52 22.94
CA VAL A 84 6.09 -3.17 22.48
C VAL A 84 5.40 -2.35 21.40
N ASP A 85 5.30 -1.03 21.57
CA ASP A 85 4.69 -0.15 20.56
C ASP A 85 5.46 -0.18 19.23
N ILE A 86 6.80 -0.13 19.30
CA ILE A 86 7.67 -0.27 18.13
C ILE A 86 7.46 -1.63 17.45
N ILE A 87 7.37 -2.72 18.22
CA ILE A 87 7.15 -4.06 17.66
C ILE A 87 5.78 -4.15 16.99
N LYS A 88 4.72 -3.59 17.59
CA LYS A 88 3.38 -3.54 16.98
C LYS A 88 3.42 -2.79 15.64
N ASP A 89 4.06 -1.63 15.60
CA ASP A 89 4.21 -0.84 14.36
C ASP A 89 5.03 -1.57 13.29
N GLN A 90 6.11 -2.24 13.69
CA GLN A 90 6.93 -3.06 12.80
C GLN A 90 6.15 -4.26 12.25
N ILE A 91 5.34 -4.94 13.06
CA ILE A 91 4.48 -6.04 12.61
C ILE A 91 3.50 -5.56 11.55
N LEU A 92 2.84 -4.41 11.76
CA LEU A 92 1.92 -3.82 10.79
C LEU A 92 2.64 -3.46 9.49
N THR A 93 3.83 -2.86 9.61
CA THR A 93 4.67 -2.50 8.46
C THR A 93 5.10 -3.73 7.66
N ILE A 94 5.51 -4.80 8.33
CA ILE A 94 5.87 -6.07 7.70
C ILE A 94 4.65 -6.68 7.00
N ALA A 95 3.49 -6.70 7.66
CA ALA A 95 2.26 -7.24 7.07
C ALA A 95 1.87 -6.48 5.78
N ASN A 96 1.89 -5.15 5.82
CA ASN A 96 1.62 -4.31 4.65
C ASN A 96 2.65 -4.55 3.52
N THR A 97 3.93 -4.66 3.88
CA THR A 97 5.01 -4.93 2.91
C THR A 97 4.84 -6.31 2.25
N ASN A 98 4.41 -7.33 3.00
CA ASN A 98 4.12 -8.66 2.45
C ASN A 98 2.93 -8.64 1.47
N VAL A 99 1.89 -7.86 1.75
CA VAL A 99 0.77 -7.67 0.81
C VAL A 99 1.28 -7.04 -0.50
N LYS A 100 2.05 -5.96 -0.41
CA LYS A 100 2.64 -5.30 -1.58
C LYS A 100 3.55 -6.24 -2.38
N LEU A 101 4.37 -7.03 -1.69
CA LEU A 101 5.26 -8.02 -2.31
C LEU A 101 4.46 -9.11 -3.05
N THR A 102 3.36 -9.57 -2.45
CA THR A 102 2.49 -10.59 -3.06
C THR A 102 1.88 -10.06 -4.36
N VAL A 103 1.30 -8.86 -4.33
CA VAL A 103 0.71 -8.21 -5.51
C VAL A 103 1.77 -7.99 -6.61
N ALA A 104 2.95 -7.50 -6.25
CA ALA A 104 4.04 -7.30 -7.20
C ALA A 104 4.53 -8.64 -7.81
N SER A 105 4.59 -9.71 -7.02
CA SER A 105 4.96 -11.04 -7.51
C SER A 105 3.93 -11.59 -8.50
N GLU A 106 2.64 -11.40 -8.25
CA GLU A 106 1.58 -11.82 -9.16
C GLU A 106 1.59 -11.03 -10.48
N ALA A 107 1.78 -9.70 -10.40
CA ALA A 107 1.95 -8.86 -11.58
C ALA A 107 3.15 -9.31 -12.43
N SER A 108 4.31 -9.54 -11.80
CA SER A 108 5.52 -10.01 -12.48
C SER A 108 5.33 -11.38 -13.15
N LYS A 109 4.59 -12.32 -12.53
CA LYS A 109 4.22 -13.59 -13.17
C LYS A 109 3.31 -13.39 -14.38
N GLY A 110 2.41 -12.41 -14.34
CA GLY A 110 1.56 -12.03 -15.47
C GLY A 110 2.38 -11.47 -16.63
N GLU A 111 3.30 -10.55 -16.34
CA GLU A 111 4.23 -9.97 -17.31
C GLU A 111 5.12 -11.04 -17.95
N GLN A 112 5.68 -11.96 -17.16
CA GLN A 112 6.50 -13.06 -17.69
C GLN A 112 5.74 -13.91 -18.70
N LYS A 113 4.47 -14.25 -18.42
CA LYS A 113 3.62 -14.98 -19.37
C LYS A 113 3.39 -14.20 -20.67
N ASN A 114 3.27 -12.89 -20.59
CA ASN A 114 3.10 -12.04 -21.78
C ASN A 114 4.39 -11.96 -22.59
N ILE A 115 5.54 -11.83 -21.92
CA ILE A 115 6.86 -11.88 -22.56
C ILE A 115 7.05 -13.21 -23.30
N ASP A 116 6.70 -14.33 -22.66
CA ASP A 116 6.80 -15.66 -23.28
C ASP A 116 5.93 -15.78 -24.54
N LYS A 117 4.69 -15.26 -24.50
CA LYS A 117 3.78 -15.23 -25.66
C LYS A 117 4.34 -14.39 -26.80
N LEU A 118 4.77 -13.16 -26.51
CA LEU A 118 5.35 -12.26 -27.51
C LEU A 118 6.62 -12.86 -28.13
N THR A 119 7.44 -13.53 -27.32
CA THR A 119 8.66 -14.22 -27.80
C THR A 119 8.30 -15.33 -28.78
N GLN A 120 7.25 -16.12 -28.52
CA GLN A 120 6.79 -17.14 -29.45
C GLN A 120 6.24 -16.54 -30.75
N GLU A 121 5.53 -15.41 -30.68
CA GLU A 121 5.03 -14.71 -31.87
C GLU A 121 6.17 -14.17 -32.73
N VAL A 122 7.19 -13.57 -32.11
CA VAL A 122 8.40 -13.11 -32.82
C VAL A 122 9.11 -14.28 -33.50
N GLN A 123 9.27 -15.42 -32.81
CA GLN A 123 9.87 -16.62 -33.40
C GLN A 123 9.04 -17.16 -34.58
N ARG A 124 7.71 -17.11 -34.49
CA ARG A 124 6.83 -17.52 -35.60
C ARG A 124 6.98 -16.56 -36.79
N ALA A 125 7.00 -15.26 -36.56
CA ALA A 125 7.18 -14.25 -37.58
C ALA A 125 8.53 -14.42 -38.31
N LEU A 126 9.62 -14.65 -37.57
CA LEU A 126 10.94 -14.94 -38.14
C LEU A 126 10.92 -16.17 -39.05
N ARG A 127 10.32 -17.29 -38.61
CA ARG A 127 10.17 -18.49 -39.46
C ARG A 127 9.36 -18.22 -40.73
N MET A 128 8.33 -17.37 -40.65
CA MET A 128 7.55 -16.98 -41.82
C MET A 128 8.39 -16.16 -42.80
N VAL A 129 9.24 -15.25 -42.29
CA VAL A 129 10.18 -14.48 -43.10
C VAL A 129 11.19 -15.40 -43.78
N ASP A 130 11.80 -16.35 -43.06
CA ASP A 130 12.74 -17.32 -43.64
C ASP A 130 12.08 -18.16 -44.75
N THR A 131 10.82 -18.57 -44.53
CA THR A 131 10.04 -19.32 -45.53
C THR A 131 9.74 -18.47 -46.76
N ALA A 132 9.35 -17.20 -46.56
CA ALA A 132 9.09 -16.27 -47.65
C ALA A 132 10.36 -15.98 -48.46
N HIS A 133 11.49 -15.78 -47.79
CA HIS A 133 12.78 -15.55 -48.43
C HIS A 133 13.23 -16.78 -49.25
N THR A 134 13.08 -17.98 -48.71
CA THR A 134 13.37 -19.23 -49.45
C THR A 134 12.50 -19.35 -50.71
N ARG A 135 11.20 -19.04 -50.62
CA ARG A 135 10.29 -19.04 -51.77
C ARG A 135 10.68 -18.00 -52.81
N GLU A 136 11.10 -16.81 -52.38
CA GLU A 136 11.58 -15.76 -53.25
C GLU A 136 12.84 -16.21 -54.02
N GLN A 137 13.80 -16.82 -53.33
CA GLN A 137 15.02 -17.33 -53.98
C GLN A 137 14.70 -18.36 -55.06
N VAL A 138 13.81 -19.33 -54.77
CA VAL A 138 13.35 -20.32 -55.77
C VAL A 138 12.66 -19.65 -56.96
N ALA A 139 11.84 -18.63 -56.72
CA ALA A 139 11.19 -17.87 -57.78
C ALA A 139 12.21 -17.11 -58.65
N GLN A 140 13.23 -16.50 -58.03
CA GLN A 140 14.31 -15.81 -58.74
C GLN A 140 15.13 -16.77 -59.62
N GLU A 141 15.50 -17.95 -59.10
CA GLU A 141 16.19 -19.00 -59.87
C GLU A 141 15.33 -19.48 -61.06
N THR A 142 14.02 -19.62 -60.85
CA THR A 142 13.08 -20.00 -61.92
C THR A 142 13.00 -18.93 -63.00
N ILE A 143 12.93 -17.64 -62.61
CA ILE A 143 12.92 -16.50 -63.55
C ILE A 143 14.20 -16.49 -64.39
N GLU A 144 15.36 -16.69 -63.75
CA GLU A 144 16.65 -16.69 -64.45
C GLU A 144 16.74 -17.86 -65.46
N ASN A 145 16.28 -19.05 -65.08
CA ASN A 145 16.22 -20.19 -65.99
C ASN A 145 15.30 -19.92 -67.19
N LEU A 146 14.11 -19.35 -66.96
CA LEU A 146 13.19 -18.96 -68.04
C LEU A 146 13.80 -17.90 -68.97
N ARG A 147 14.52 -16.91 -68.43
CA ARG A 147 15.24 -15.90 -69.24
C ARG A 147 16.28 -16.58 -70.15
N GLN A 148 17.03 -17.54 -69.64
CA GLN A 148 17.99 -18.31 -70.44
C GLN A 148 17.30 -19.11 -71.55
N GLN A 149 16.16 -19.74 -71.27
CA GLN A 149 15.37 -20.46 -72.27
C GLN A 149 14.83 -19.53 -73.36
N ILE A 150 14.31 -18.35 -72.99
CA ILE A 150 13.85 -17.33 -73.94
C ILE A 150 14.98 -16.89 -74.87
N ASN A 151 16.19 -16.69 -74.34
CA ASN A 151 17.34 -16.29 -75.15
C ASN A 151 17.78 -17.39 -76.13
N ARG A 152 17.72 -18.67 -75.71
CA ARG A 152 17.98 -19.81 -76.60
C ARG A 152 16.95 -19.89 -77.72
N LEU A 153 15.65 -19.79 -77.37
CA LEU A 153 14.56 -19.83 -78.33
C LEU A 153 14.61 -18.65 -79.32
N HIS A 154 14.95 -17.43 -78.86
CA HIS A 154 15.19 -16.30 -79.76
C HIS A 154 16.33 -16.58 -80.74
N SER A 155 17.42 -17.17 -80.27
CA SER A 155 18.56 -17.54 -81.12
C SER A 155 18.19 -18.59 -82.16
N GLU A 156 17.40 -19.59 -81.76
CA GLU A 156 16.85 -20.61 -82.67
C GLU A 156 15.85 -20.01 -83.67
N LEU A 157 15.00 -19.07 -83.24
CA LEU A 157 14.04 -18.38 -84.09
C LEU A 157 14.75 -17.52 -85.14
N GLU A 158 15.81 -16.79 -84.78
CA GLU A 158 16.63 -16.04 -85.73
C GLU A 158 17.33 -16.96 -86.73
N ALA A 159 17.83 -18.12 -86.28
CA ALA A 159 18.41 -19.12 -87.18
C ALA A 159 17.36 -19.68 -88.15
N LYS A 160 16.13 -19.91 -87.67
CA LYS A 160 15.00 -20.42 -88.46
C LYS A 160 14.42 -19.35 -89.40
N SER A 161 14.42 -18.08 -89.00
CA SER A 161 14.01 -16.94 -89.82
C SER A 161 14.89 -16.80 -91.08
N ARG A 162 16.17 -17.18 -91.01
CA ARG A 162 17.06 -17.24 -92.18
C ARG A 162 16.77 -18.41 -93.12
N HIS A 163 15.84 -19.31 -92.77
CA HIS A 163 15.52 -20.54 -93.52
C HIS A 163 14.08 -20.58 -94.03
N THR A 164 13.28 -19.52 -93.81
CA THR A 164 11.84 -19.53 -94.11
C THR A 164 11.43 -18.54 -95.21
N ASP A 165 12.35 -18.16 -96.10
CA ASP A 165 12.07 -17.26 -97.23
C ASP A 165 11.49 -17.96 -98.48
N GLN A 166 11.21 -19.26 -98.41
CA GLN A 166 10.54 -19.97 -99.50
C GLN A 166 9.45 -20.89 -98.95
N GLU A 167 8.26 -20.71 -99.53
CA GLU A 167 7.14 -21.67 -99.67
C GLU A 167 5.86 -21.41 -98.86
N GLY A 168 4.80 -21.06 -99.61
CA GLY A 168 3.58 -21.88 -99.60
C GLY A 168 2.30 -21.23 -99.05
N ASP A 169 1.69 -20.35 -99.85
CA ASP A 169 0.48 -19.56 -99.54
C ASP A 169 -0.78 -20.38 -99.16
N PHE A 170 -0.83 -21.70 -99.42
CA PHE A 170 -1.93 -22.57 -98.97
C PHE A 170 -1.68 -23.26 -97.61
N SER A 171 -0.41 -23.47 -97.23
CA SER A 171 0.01 -23.90 -95.88
C SER A 171 -0.11 -22.74 -94.89
N ALA A 172 0.10 -21.51 -95.35
CA ALA A 172 -0.06 -20.29 -94.58
C ALA A 172 -1.48 -20.13 -94.02
N MET A 173 -2.51 -20.44 -94.80
CA MET A 173 -3.91 -20.32 -94.35
C MET A 173 -4.31 -21.37 -93.31
N ALA A 174 -3.77 -22.59 -93.39
CA ALA A 174 -3.96 -23.61 -92.35
C ALA A 174 -3.19 -23.25 -91.07
N LYS A 175 -1.96 -22.74 -91.20
CA LYS A 175 -1.15 -22.23 -90.08
C LYS A 175 -1.78 -21.02 -89.40
N THR A 176 -2.38 -20.09 -90.14
CA THR A 176 -3.07 -18.94 -89.55
C THR A 176 -4.31 -19.36 -88.79
N LYS A 177 -5.07 -20.36 -89.28
CA LYS A 177 -6.21 -20.92 -88.57
C LYS A 177 -5.80 -21.64 -87.28
N GLU A 178 -4.70 -22.41 -87.30
CA GLU A 178 -4.15 -23.05 -86.10
C GLU A 178 -3.58 -22.01 -85.11
N ALA A 179 -2.91 -20.96 -85.60
CA ALA A 179 -2.43 -19.85 -84.77
C ALA A 179 -3.58 -19.08 -84.11
N GLN A 180 -4.67 -18.83 -84.84
CA GLN A 180 -5.88 -18.23 -84.29
C GLN A 180 -6.56 -19.12 -83.25
N ALA A 181 -6.52 -20.44 -83.41
CA ALA A 181 -7.04 -21.38 -82.40
C ALA A 181 -6.19 -21.35 -81.12
N LYS A 182 -4.86 -21.36 -81.25
CA LYS A 182 -3.93 -21.22 -80.11
C LYS A 182 -4.08 -19.89 -79.39
N GLU A 183 -4.26 -18.80 -80.12
CA GLU A 183 -4.48 -17.48 -79.50
C GLU A 183 -5.84 -17.43 -78.78
N ARG A 184 -6.87 -18.06 -79.34
CA ARG A 184 -8.17 -18.19 -78.67
C ARG A 184 -8.05 -18.99 -77.37
N GLU A 185 -7.30 -20.10 -77.39
CA GLU A 185 -7.03 -20.90 -76.19
C GLU A 185 -6.20 -20.14 -75.15
N ARG A 186 -5.19 -19.38 -75.59
CA ARG A 186 -4.40 -18.47 -74.74
C ARG A 186 -5.29 -17.44 -74.06
N MET A 187 -6.16 -16.78 -74.82
CA MET A 187 -7.10 -15.80 -74.28
C MET A 187 -8.11 -16.43 -73.31
N VAL A 188 -8.60 -17.65 -73.57
CA VAL A 188 -9.49 -18.36 -72.63
C VAL A 188 -8.76 -18.65 -71.32
N ASN A 189 -7.51 -19.14 -71.37
CA ASN A 189 -6.70 -19.39 -70.18
C ASN A 189 -6.40 -18.10 -69.40
N GLU A 190 -6.16 -17.01 -70.11
CA GLU A 190 -5.96 -15.69 -69.50
C GLU A 190 -7.24 -15.19 -68.79
N ILE A 191 -8.41 -15.33 -69.44
CA ILE A 191 -9.70 -15.00 -68.83
C ILE A 191 -9.95 -15.85 -67.57
N LEU A 192 -9.65 -17.15 -67.59
CA LEU A 192 -9.81 -18.02 -66.43
C LEU A 192 -8.88 -17.59 -65.28
N SER A 193 -7.60 -17.31 -65.58
CA SER A 193 -6.65 -16.82 -64.57
C SER A 193 -7.05 -15.46 -63.98
N LEU A 194 -7.57 -14.55 -64.79
CA LEU A 194 -8.08 -13.26 -64.33
C LEU A 194 -9.32 -13.43 -63.44
N ARG A 195 -10.23 -14.36 -63.77
CA ARG A 195 -11.39 -14.68 -62.95
C ARG A 195 -11.00 -15.26 -61.58
N GLU A 196 -10.03 -16.16 -61.54
CA GLU A 196 -9.51 -16.68 -60.26
C GLU A 196 -8.88 -15.57 -59.41
N ARG A 197 -8.04 -14.72 -60.03
CA ARG A 197 -7.44 -13.58 -59.34
C ARG A 197 -8.48 -12.60 -58.81
N LEU A 198 -9.53 -12.31 -59.59
CA LEU A 198 -10.64 -11.47 -59.17
C LEU A 198 -11.39 -12.09 -57.98
N SER A 199 -11.69 -13.38 -58.04
CA SER A 199 -12.34 -14.10 -56.94
C SER A 199 -11.50 -14.06 -55.65
N ALA A 200 -10.19 -14.26 -55.76
CA ALA A 200 -9.29 -14.18 -54.62
C ALA A 200 -9.22 -12.75 -54.03
N ALA A 201 -9.17 -11.74 -54.89
CA ALA A 201 -9.16 -10.34 -54.47
C ALA A 201 -10.46 -9.94 -53.74
N LEU A 202 -11.62 -10.38 -54.23
CA LEU A 202 -12.90 -10.14 -53.58
C LEU A 202 -12.98 -10.82 -52.21
N SER A 203 -12.57 -12.08 -52.11
CA SER A 203 -12.52 -12.79 -50.82
C SER A 203 -11.60 -12.10 -49.82
N TYR A 204 -10.45 -11.59 -50.27
CA TYR A 204 -9.52 -10.86 -49.42
C TYR A 204 -10.09 -9.50 -48.99
N GLN A 205 -10.81 -8.81 -49.87
CA GLN A 205 -11.52 -7.58 -49.54
C GLN A 205 -12.57 -7.81 -48.45
N GLU A 206 -13.40 -8.85 -48.56
CA GLU A 206 -14.39 -9.18 -47.53
C GLU A 206 -13.75 -9.50 -46.17
N GLU A 207 -12.62 -10.20 -46.16
CA GLU A 207 -11.87 -10.45 -44.92
C GLU A 207 -11.33 -9.16 -44.30
N LEU A 208 -10.81 -8.24 -45.12
CA LEU A 208 -10.34 -6.94 -44.66
C LEU A 208 -11.48 -6.10 -44.10
N GLU A 209 -12.64 -6.05 -44.77
CA GLU A 209 -13.82 -5.35 -44.29
C GLU A 209 -14.29 -5.90 -42.95
N ARG A 210 -14.34 -7.23 -42.79
CA ARG A 210 -14.67 -7.86 -41.49
C ARG A 210 -13.67 -7.51 -40.39
N LYS A 211 -12.37 -7.56 -40.68
CA LYS A 211 -11.33 -7.18 -39.71
C LYS A 211 -11.44 -5.71 -39.33
N ASN A 212 -11.72 -4.84 -40.29
CA ASN A 212 -11.89 -3.41 -40.04
C ASN A 212 -13.10 -3.15 -39.14
N SER A 213 -14.27 -3.75 -39.45
CA SER A 213 -15.45 -3.64 -38.59
C SER A 213 -15.21 -4.17 -37.17
N SER A 214 -14.47 -5.27 -37.02
CA SER A 214 -14.09 -5.79 -35.70
C SER A 214 -13.16 -4.84 -34.94
N ALA A 215 -12.23 -4.19 -35.65
CA ALA A 215 -11.35 -3.20 -35.05
C ALA A 215 -12.12 -1.94 -34.61
N ASP A 216 -13.05 -1.47 -35.43
CA ASP A 216 -13.91 -0.32 -35.11
C ASP A 216 -14.78 -0.58 -33.86
N LEU A 217 -15.38 -1.76 -33.75
CA LEU A 217 -16.10 -2.17 -32.55
C LEU A 217 -15.19 -2.18 -31.32
N ARG A 218 -13.97 -2.71 -31.47
CA ARG A 218 -13.01 -2.74 -30.36
C ARG A 218 -12.55 -1.36 -29.94
N ILE A 219 -12.37 -0.44 -30.89
CA ILE A 219 -12.06 0.97 -30.61
C ILE A 219 -13.20 1.61 -29.83
N SER A 220 -14.45 1.38 -30.24
CA SER A 220 -15.62 1.92 -29.54
C SER A 220 -15.74 1.41 -28.10
N GLU A 221 -15.51 0.11 -27.86
CA GLU A 221 -15.47 -0.47 -26.51
C GLU A 221 -14.39 0.17 -25.64
N LEU A 222 -13.17 0.32 -26.19
CA LEU A 222 -12.05 0.91 -25.46
C LEU A 222 -12.27 2.39 -25.15
N GLN A 223 -12.93 3.13 -26.05
CA GLN A 223 -13.32 4.52 -25.80
C GLN A 223 -14.32 4.64 -24.65
N GLN A 224 -15.32 3.76 -24.60
CA GLN A 224 -16.31 3.74 -23.52
C GLN A 224 -15.66 3.38 -22.17
N GLU A 225 -14.77 2.39 -22.16
CA GLU A 225 -14.02 2.01 -20.95
C GLU A 225 -13.15 3.16 -20.43
N LEU A 226 -12.47 3.87 -21.34
CA LEU A 226 -11.66 5.03 -21.00
C LEU A 226 -12.51 6.15 -20.38
N GLU A 227 -13.68 6.44 -20.95
CA GLU A 227 -14.59 7.45 -20.41
C GLU A 227 -15.10 7.09 -19.01
N ASN A 228 -15.41 5.81 -18.78
CA ASN A 228 -15.78 5.31 -17.46
C ASN A 228 -14.64 5.50 -16.45
N GLN A 229 -13.40 5.15 -16.82
CA GLN A 229 -12.22 5.32 -15.95
C GLN A 229 -11.95 6.80 -15.64
N ILE A 230 -12.11 7.70 -16.62
CA ILE A 230 -11.97 9.14 -16.40
C ILE A 230 -13.01 9.63 -15.38
N ASN A 231 -14.26 9.16 -15.50
CA ASN A 231 -15.34 9.53 -14.58
C ASN A 231 -15.10 9.00 -13.16
N GLU A 232 -14.61 7.77 -13.02
CA GLU A 232 -14.23 7.19 -11.71
C GLU A 232 -13.07 7.96 -11.09
N MET A 233 -12.03 8.25 -11.86
CA MET A 233 -10.88 9.03 -11.38
C MET A 233 -11.29 10.44 -10.93
N SER A 234 -12.22 11.09 -11.63
CA SER A 234 -12.76 12.38 -11.23
C SER A 234 -13.53 12.31 -9.92
N LYS A 235 -14.35 11.26 -9.72
CA LYS A 235 -15.07 11.02 -8.45
C LYS A 235 -14.09 10.78 -7.31
N GLU A 236 -13.11 9.91 -7.51
CA GLU A 236 -12.09 9.58 -6.51
C GLU A 236 -11.28 10.81 -6.11
N SER A 237 -10.87 11.64 -7.08
CA SER A 237 -10.16 12.90 -6.82
C SER A 237 -10.97 13.84 -5.93
N ARG A 238 -12.29 13.94 -6.14
CA ARG A 238 -13.17 14.78 -5.32
C ARG A 238 -13.34 14.22 -3.90
N PHE A 239 -13.40 12.90 -3.74
CA PHE A 239 -13.44 12.29 -2.42
C PHE A 239 -12.13 12.52 -1.66
N LYS A 240 -11.00 12.33 -2.34
CA LYS A 240 -9.67 12.59 -1.77
C LYS A 240 -9.55 14.02 -1.27
N GLU A 241 -9.92 15.01 -2.08
CA GLU A 241 -9.87 16.43 -1.70
C GLU A 241 -10.72 16.72 -0.44
N ARG A 242 -11.94 16.16 -0.37
CA ARG A 242 -12.80 16.31 0.83
C ARG A 242 -12.19 15.70 2.09
N PHE A 243 -11.61 14.51 1.97
CA PHE A 243 -10.95 13.86 3.11
C PHE A 243 -9.68 14.62 3.54
N GLU A 244 -8.92 15.17 2.59
CA GLU A 244 -7.77 16.02 2.90
C GLU A 244 -8.19 17.28 3.68
N ASP A 245 -9.29 17.92 3.29
CA ASP A 245 -9.88 19.06 4.02
C ASP A 245 -10.37 18.68 5.43
N GLU A 246 -11.00 17.52 5.58
CA GLU A 246 -11.44 17.00 6.89
C GLU A 246 -10.26 16.71 7.81
N VAL A 247 -9.21 16.05 7.30
CA VAL A 247 -7.97 15.79 8.04
C VAL A 247 -7.30 17.09 8.46
N HIS A 248 -7.23 18.07 7.55
CA HIS A 248 -6.64 19.38 7.86
C HIS A 248 -7.41 20.09 8.98
N ARG A 249 -8.74 20.07 8.92
CA ARG A 249 -9.62 20.64 9.95
C ARG A 249 -9.45 19.94 11.30
N ALA A 250 -9.46 18.60 11.31
CA ALA A 250 -9.28 17.81 12.53
C ALA A 250 -7.92 18.09 13.18
N ARG A 251 -6.85 18.23 12.39
CA ARG A 251 -5.52 18.62 12.91
C ARG A 251 -5.52 20.01 13.54
N LYS A 252 -6.20 20.98 12.92
CA LYS A 252 -6.33 22.34 13.46
C LYS A 252 -7.11 22.35 14.78
N GLU A 253 -8.19 21.59 14.86
CA GLU A 253 -8.97 21.43 16.08
C GLU A 253 -8.17 20.75 17.20
N LEU A 254 -7.41 19.70 16.86
CA LEU A 254 -6.52 19.02 17.81
C LEU A 254 -5.50 20.00 18.40
N GLY A 255 -4.80 20.76 17.56
CA GLY A 255 -3.83 21.77 18.03
C GLY A 255 -4.48 22.85 18.90
N ALA A 256 -5.71 23.26 18.61
CA ALA A 256 -6.45 24.18 19.48
C ALA A 256 -6.78 23.56 20.85
N LYS A 257 -7.14 22.27 20.89
CA LYS A 257 -7.38 21.54 22.14
C LYS A 257 -6.10 21.32 22.95
N GLU A 258 -4.98 21.01 22.31
CA GLU A 258 -3.67 20.89 22.95
C GLU A 258 -3.25 22.21 23.61
N ASN A 259 -3.41 23.34 22.91
CA ASN A 259 -3.16 24.67 23.46
C ASN A 259 -4.07 24.96 24.67
N GLN A 260 -5.35 24.59 24.58
CA GLN A 260 -6.28 24.76 25.71
C GLN A 260 -5.88 23.91 26.92
N ILE A 261 -5.43 22.66 26.70
CA ILE A 261 -4.92 21.77 27.75
C ILE A 261 -3.68 22.39 28.40
N ALA A 262 -2.76 22.95 27.62
CA ALA A 262 -1.57 23.62 28.15
C ALA A 262 -1.93 24.78 29.07
N ILE A 263 -2.87 25.65 28.65
CA ILE A 263 -3.36 26.77 29.48
C ILE A 263 -4.00 26.27 30.77
N LEU A 264 -4.86 25.25 30.70
CA LEU A 264 -5.51 24.68 31.88
C LEU A 264 -4.52 24.03 32.85
N ASN A 265 -3.47 23.40 32.33
CA ASN A 265 -2.40 22.83 33.16
C ASN A 265 -1.61 23.92 33.89
N GLU A 266 -1.29 25.02 33.22
CA GLU A 266 -0.64 26.19 33.83
C GLU A 266 -1.50 26.78 34.95
N GLN A 267 -2.79 27.00 34.70
CA GLN A 267 -3.75 27.45 35.71
C GLN A 267 -3.86 26.48 36.89
N THR A 268 -3.85 25.18 36.63
CA THR A 268 -3.89 24.14 37.67
C THR A 268 -2.65 24.21 38.56
N LEU A 269 -1.47 24.40 37.97
CA LEU A 269 -0.22 24.54 38.71
C LEU A 269 -0.22 25.80 39.60
N GLU A 270 -0.68 26.94 39.07
CA GLU A 270 -0.83 28.16 39.85
C GLU A 270 -1.77 27.99 41.05
N LEU A 271 -2.90 27.31 40.85
CA LEU A 271 -3.86 27.03 41.91
C LEU A 271 -3.28 26.09 42.96
N GLN A 272 -2.50 25.07 42.56
CA GLN A 272 -1.80 24.19 43.50
C GLN A 272 -0.81 24.96 44.39
N VAL A 273 -0.06 25.91 43.82
CA VAL A 273 0.86 26.77 44.59
C VAL A 273 0.08 27.62 45.60
N LYS A 274 -1.03 28.25 45.19
CA LYS A 274 -1.89 29.04 46.09
C LYS A 274 -2.47 28.17 47.22
N VAL A 275 -2.91 26.96 46.92
CA VAL A 275 -3.41 26.00 47.93
C VAL A 275 -2.31 25.67 48.93
N MET A 276 -1.08 25.38 48.49
CA MET A 276 0.05 25.14 49.39
C MET A 276 0.34 26.35 50.29
N GLN A 277 0.31 27.57 49.74
CA GLN A 277 0.50 28.78 50.52
C GLN A 277 -0.57 28.92 51.60
N PHE A 278 -1.85 28.78 51.26
CA PHE A 278 -2.94 28.84 52.23
C PHE A 278 -2.86 27.74 53.30
N GLN A 279 -2.47 26.52 52.92
CA GLN A 279 -2.26 25.43 53.87
C GLN A 279 -1.17 25.77 54.90
N ASN A 280 -0.07 26.40 54.45
CA ASN A 280 0.99 26.85 55.36
C ASN A 280 0.50 27.96 56.30
N THR A 281 -0.23 28.95 55.78
CA THR A 281 -0.81 30.02 56.61
C THR A 281 -1.78 29.45 57.66
N VAL A 282 -2.61 28.48 57.29
CA VAL A 282 -3.51 27.79 58.23
C VAL A 282 -2.73 27.04 59.32
N LYS A 283 -1.62 26.37 58.97
CA LYS A 283 -0.76 25.70 59.95
C LYS A 283 -0.14 26.70 60.93
N GLU A 284 0.37 27.83 60.45
CA GLU A 284 0.94 28.89 61.27
C GLU A 284 -0.10 29.51 62.22
N MET A 285 -1.30 29.82 61.71
CA MET A 285 -2.39 30.35 62.54
C MET A 285 -2.81 29.37 63.63
N LYS A 286 -2.89 28.07 63.33
CA LYS A 286 -3.17 27.03 64.34
C LYS A 286 -2.10 27.01 65.43
N ALA A 287 -0.82 27.02 65.05
CA ALA A 287 0.27 27.05 66.02
C ALA A 287 0.26 28.31 66.91
N VAL A 288 -0.13 29.47 66.37
CA VAL A 288 -0.31 30.70 67.16
C VAL A 288 -1.51 30.58 68.11
N SER A 289 -2.64 30.05 67.63
CA SER A 289 -3.84 29.82 68.44
C SER A 289 -3.55 28.88 69.62
N ASP A 290 -2.84 27.77 69.39
CA ASP A 290 -2.49 26.81 70.43
C ASP A 290 -1.62 27.46 71.52
N LYS A 291 -0.64 28.30 71.13
CA LYS A 291 0.17 29.08 72.07
C LYS A 291 -0.67 30.07 72.88
N GLN A 292 -1.65 30.72 72.26
CA GLN A 292 -2.56 31.64 72.94
C GLN A 292 -3.45 30.89 73.95
N VAL A 293 -4.04 29.76 73.56
CA VAL A 293 -4.83 28.90 74.46
C VAL A 293 -3.98 28.49 75.67
N GLN A 294 -2.75 28.03 75.46
CA GLN A 294 -1.88 27.64 76.56
C GLN A 294 -1.48 28.82 77.47
N THR A 295 -1.33 30.02 76.91
CA THR A 295 -1.09 31.23 77.70
C THR A 295 -2.32 31.60 78.55
N ILE A 296 -3.53 31.49 77.98
CA ILE A 296 -4.79 31.72 78.70
C ILE A 296 -4.95 30.70 79.83
N GLU A 297 -4.70 29.41 79.58
CA GLU A 297 -4.75 28.36 80.60
C GLU A 297 -3.77 28.65 81.75
N ASN A 298 -2.53 29.04 81.43
CA ASN A 298 -1.52 29.41 82.42
C ASN A 298 -1.95 30.63 83.26
N LEU A 299 -2.51 31.66 82.63
CA LEU A 299 -3.02 32.85 83.33
C LEU A 299 -4.22 32.51 84.22
N ASN A 300 -5.15 31.67 83.75
CA ASN A 300 -6.28 31.19 84.54
C ASN A 300 -5.82 30.39 85.76
N GLN A 301 -4.82 29.51 85.62
CA GLN A 301 -4.25 28.78 86.76
C GLN A 301 -3.63 29.72 87.78
N ARG A 302 -2.91 30.77 87.35
CA ARG A 302 -2.36 31.80 88.25
C ARG A 302 -3.46 32.59 88.94
N LEU A 303 -4.52 32.94 88.22
CA LEU A 303 -5.67 33.65 88.77
C LEU A 303 -6.37 32.83 89.86
N ILE A 304 -6.61 31.53 89.62
CA ILE A 304 -7.21 30.63 90.60
C ILE A 304 -6.32 30.54 91.86
N LYS A 305 -5.00 30.36 91.70
CA LYS A 305 -4.06 30.33 92.84
C LYS A 305 -4.10 31.62 93.65
N ALA A 306 -4.08 32.78 92.98
CA ALA A 306 -4.17 34.08 93.65
C ALA A 306 -5.52 34.27 94.37
N GLN A 307 -6.62 33.78 93.80
CA GLN A 307 -7.93 33.79 94.45
C GLN A 307 -7.96 32.88 95.69
N ASP A 308 -7.37 31.67 95.61
CA ASP A 308 -7.26 30.75 96.75
C ASP A 308 -6.40 31.34 97.88
N GLU A 309 -5.30 32.01 97.54
CA GLU A 309 -4.45 32.73 98.50
C GLU A 309 -5.20 33.88 99.16
N TYR A 310 -5.91 34.70 98.38
CA TYR A 310 -6.73 35.79 98.90
C TYR A 310 -7.87 35.27 99.81
N GLN A 311 -8.54 34.18 99.44
CA GLN A 311 -9.56 33.55 100.29
C GLN A 311 -8.97 33.02 101.60
N ARG A 312 -7.75 32.47 101.58
CA ARG A 312 -7.02 32.09 102.81
C ARG A 312 -6.70 33.27 103.70
N GLU A 313 -6.29 34.40 103.13
CA GLU A 313 -5.97 35.61 103.92
C GLU A 313 -7.22 36.29 104.50
N VAL A 314 -8.33 36.31 103.76
CA VAL A 314 -9.59 36.92 104.22
C VAL A 314 -10.39 35.99 105.14
N GLY A 315 -10.19 34.66 105.06
CA GLY A 315 -10.84 33.66 105.91
C GLY A 315 -10.17 33.40 107.27
N VAL A 316 -9.16 34.18 107.67
CA VAL A 316 -8.43 34.07 108.97
C VAL A 316 -8.91 35.12 110.00
N VAL A 317 -10.15 35.61 109.87
CA VAL A 317 -10.85 36.35 110.95
C VAL A 317 -11.68 35.38 111.78
#